data_AF-L7C9W7-F1
#
_entry.id   AF-L7C9W7-F1
#
_cell.length_a   1.000
_cell.length_b   1.000
_cell.length_c   1.000
_cell.angle_alpha   90.00
_cell.angle_beta   90.00
_cell.angle_gamma   90.00
#
_symmetry.space_group_name_H-M   'P 1'
#
loop_
_entity.id
_entity.type
_entity.pdbx_description
1 polymer ?
#
loop_
_entity_poly.entity_id
_entity_poly.type
_entity_poly.pdbx_seq_one_letter_code
_entity_poly.pdbx_strand_id
1 'polypeptide(L)'
;MLRGAIHWHHKVFRYKGPNQDIIEACRKADWIDATKGWIRKGMNKSAIAKVESAFPNCGFHKTLLRLAKDYGGSTLVGGFRVTRGIVKW
;
A
#
# COMPACT_ATOMS: atom_id res chain seq x y z
N MET A 1 -0.77 -7.40 17.26
CA MET A 1 -1.24 -7.60 15.87
C MET A 1 -1.57 -6.28 15.16
N LEU A 2 -2.70 -5.60 15.43
CA LEU A 2 -3.17 -4.40 14.68
C LEU A 2 -2.12 -3.27 14.55
N ARG A 3 -1.50 -2.87 15.67
CA ARG A 3 -0.42 -1.84 15.65
C ARG A 3 0.71 -2.21 14.69
N GLY A 4 1.06 -3.50 14.61
CA GLY A 4 2.10 -3.99 13.70
C GLY A 4 1.68 -3.91 12.24
N ALA A 5 0.43 -4.27 11.90
CA ALA A 5 -0.09 -4.14 10.55
C ALA A 5 -0.06 -2.67 10.07
N ILE A 6 -0.49 -1.73 10.92
CA ILE A 6 -0.44 -0.30 10.63
C ILE A 6 1.00 0.21 10.56
N HIS A 7 1.88 -0.23 11.46
CA HIS A 7 3.23 0.30 11.48
C HIS A 7 4.07 -0.21 10.27
N TRP A 8 3.89 -1.47 9.88
CA TRP A 8 4.79 -2.14 8.92
C TRP A 8 4.24 -2.29 7.49
N HIS A 9 3.00 -1.90 7.17
CA HIS A 9 2.44 -2.15 5.83
C HIS A 9 3.19 -1.46 4.67
N HIS A 10 3.79 -0.28 4.90
CA HIS A 10 4.64 0.38 3.89
C HIS A 10 6.08 -0.14 3.84
N LYS A 11 6.43 -1.21 4.59
CA LYS A 11 7.79 -1.76 4.57
C LYS A 11 8.10 -2.39 3.22
N VAL A 12 9.25 -2.07 2.64
CA VAL A 12 9.67 -2.55 1.31
C VAL A 12 10.05 -4.03 1.39
N PHE A 13 10.93 -4.36 2.33
CA PHE A 13 11.40 -5.73 2.56
C PHE A 13 10.49 -6.51 3.50
N ARG A 14 10.74 -7.82 3.59
CA ARG A 14 9.99 -8.73 4.46
C ARG A 14 10.08 -8.28 5.91
N TYR A 15 8.94 -8.21 6.59
CA TYR A 15 8.85 -8.09 8.03
C TYR A 15 9.18 -9.43 8.70
N LYS A 16 9.93 -9.37 9.80
CA LYS A 16 10.19 -10.49 10.72
C LYS A 16 9.87 -10.03 12.14
N GLY A 17 9.08 -10.79 12.87
CA GLY A 17 8.69 -10.45 14.24
C GLY A 17 7.30 -10.98 14.64
N PRO A 18 6.77 -10.55 15.79
CA PRO A 18 5.48 -11.03 16.29
C PRO A 18 4.33 -10.80 15.30
N ASN A 19 3.48 -11.81 15.10
CA ASN A 19 2.37 -11.80 14.13
C ASN A 19 2.84 -11.66 12.66
N GLN A 20 4.01 -12.21 12.33
CA GLN A 20 4.64 -12.09 11.01
C GLN A 20 3.68 -12.34 9.86
N ASP A 21 2.90 -13.41 9.91
CA ASP A 21 2.09 -13.86 8.76
C ASP A 21 1.00 -12.84 8.41
N ILE A 22 0.30 -12.33 9.43
CA ILE A 22 -0.75 -11.32 9.28
C ILE A 22 -0.14 -9.99 8.83
N ILE A 23 0.97 -9.58 9.42
CA ILE A 23 1.62 -8.31 9.06
C ILE A 23 2.17 -8.37 7.63
N GLU A 24 2.76 -9.50 7.22
CA GLU A 24 3.19 -9.72 5.84
C GLU A 24 2.00 -9.75 4.88
N ALA A 25 0.85 -10.31 5.26
CA ALA A 25 -0.36 -10.28 4.44
C ALA A 25 -0.83 -8.83 4.21
N CYS A 26 -0.96 -8.02 5.28
CA CYS A 26 -1.33 -6.61 5.17
C CYS A 26 -0.32 -5.81 4.34
N ARG A 27 0.99 -6.00 4.59
CA ARG A 27 2.06 -5.32 3.85
C ARG A 27 2.01 -5.67 2.37
N LYS A 28 1.84 -6.94 2.01
CA LYS A 28 1.78 -7.35 0.60
C LYS A 28 0.53 -6.80 -0.08
N ALA A 29 -0.63 -6.86 0.57
CA ALA A 29 -1.88 -6.32 0.05
C ALA A 29 -1.78 -4.80 -0.21
N ASP A 30 -1.22 -4.04 0.73
CA ASP A 30 -0.99 -2.59 0.56
C ASP A 30 -0.16 -2.27 -0.68
N TRP A 31 0.97 -2.96 -0.88
CA TRP A 31 1.80 -2.77 -2.08
C TRP A 31 1.08 -3.17 -3.38
N ILE A 32 0.21 -4.18 -3.35
CA ILE A 32 -0.59 -4.58 -4.51
C ILE A 32 -1.57 -3.46 -4.85
N ASP A 33 -2.35 -3.00 -3.87
CA ASP A 33 -3.37 -1.99 -4.07
C ASP A 33 -2.77 -0.64 -4.46
N ALA A 34 -1.77 -0.14 -3.71
CA ALA A 34 -1.13 1.15 -3.95
C ALA A 34 -0.46 1.25 -5.33
N THR A 35 -0.08 0.10 -5.91
CA THR A 35 0.51 0.03 -7.25
C THR A 35 -0.47 -0.39 -8.34
N LYS A 36 -1.77 -0.50 -8.08
CA LYS A 36 -2.77 -1.01 -9.03
C LYS A 36 -2.39 -2.38 -9.61
N GLY A 37 -1.86 -3.27 -8.76
CA GLY A 37 -1.46 -4.62 -9.14
C GLY A 37 -0.19 -4.74 -9.98
N TRP A 38 0.55 -3.64 -10.22
CA TRP A 38 1.85 -3.71 -10.90
C TRP A 38 2.86 -4.53 -10.10
N ILE A 39 2.85 -4.39 -8.77
CA ILE A 39 3.59 -5.25 -7.84
C ILE A 39 2.63 -6.29 -7.27
N ARG A 40 2.88 -7.58 -7.50
CA ARG A 40 1.95 -8.66 -7.11
C ARG A 40 2.36 -9.45 -5.88
N LYS A 41 3.60 -9.31 -5.41
CA LYS A 41 4.16 -10.01 -4.24
C LYS A 41 3.89 -11.54 -4.20
N GLY A 42 3.85 -12.18 -5.38
CA GLY A 42 3.59 -13.62 -5.53
C GLY A 42 2.12 -14.01 -5.70
N MET A 43 1.18 -13.06 -5.69
CA MET A 43 -0.23 -13.34 -5.98
C MET A 43 -0.48 -13.50 -7.48
N ASN A 44 -1.38 -14.42 -7.83
CA ASN A 44 -1.84 -14.60 -9.21
C ASN A 44 -2.66 -13.37 -9.65
N LYS A 45 -2.43 -12.92 -10.89
CA LYS A 45 -3.18 -11.81 -11.49
C LYS A 45 -4.69 -12.06 -11.48
N SER A 46 -5.13 -13.30 -11.68
CA SER A 46 -6.57 -13.66 -11.64
C SER A 46 -7.19 -13.46 -10.25
N ALA A 47 -6.43 -13.74 -9.18
CA ALA A 47 -6.89 -13.52 -7.82
C ALA A 47 -7.03 -12.02 -7.51
N ILE A 48 -6.05 -11.21 -7.95
CA ILE A 48 -6.11 -9.74 -7.82
C ILE A 48 -7.33 -9.19 -8.58
N ALA A 49 -7.51 -9.60 -9.84
CA ALA A 49 -8.65 -9.18 -10.66
C ALA A 49 -10.00 -9.55 -10.04
N LYS A 50 -10.10 -10.72 -9.39
CA LYS A 50 -11.32 -11.14 -8.68
C LYS A 50 -11.65 -10.19 -7.52
N VAL A 51 -10.64 -9.76 -6.76
CA VAL A 51 -10.81 -8.79 -5.66
C VAL A 51 -11.19 -7.43 -6.22
N GLU A 52 -10.47 -6.92 -7.22
CA GLU A 52 -10.75 -5.61 -7.84
C GLU A 52 -12.13 -5.55 -8.50
N SER A 53 -12.61 -6.67 -9.04
CA SER A 53 -13.99 -6.78 -9.57
C SER A 53 -15.04 -6.78 -8.46
N ALA A 54 -14.75 -7.38 -7.31
CA ALA A 54 -15.68 -7.40 -6.17
C ALA A 54 -15.69 -6.07 -5.41
N PHE A 55 -14.55 -5.38 -5.36
CA PHE A 55 -14.34 -4.12 -4.67
C PHE A 55 -13.80 -3.08 -5.66
N PRO A 56 -14.68 -2.46 -6.47
CA PRO A 56 -14.26 -1.50 -7.47
C PRO A 56 -13.56 -0.28 -6.85
N ASN A 57 -12.57 0.26 -7.55
CA ASN A 57 -11.69 1.30 -7.00
C ASN A 57 -12.41 2.55 -6.48
N CYS A 58 -13.54 2.94 -7.09
CA CYS A 58 -14.39 4.06 -6.69
C CYS A 58 -13.66 5.39 -6.35
N GLY A 59 -12.48 5.63 -6.94
CA GLY A 59 -11.70 6.85 -6.73
C GLY A 59 -10.61 6.76 -5.64
N PHE A 60 -10.30 5.58 -5.12
CA PHE A 60 -9.21 5.37 -4.15
C PHE A 60 -7.89 5.99 -4.61
N HIS A 61 -7.42 5.67 -5.83
CA HIS A 61 -6.13 6.20 -6.31
C HIS A 61 -6.16 7.69 -6.58
N LYS A 62 -7.29 8.22 -7.07
CA LYS A 62 -7.49 9.67 -7.24
C LYS A 62 -7.40 10.37 -5.89
N THR A 63 -7.95 9.75 -4.85
CA THR A 63 -7.88 10.26 -3.47
C THR A 63 -6.46 10.24 -2.94
N LEU A 64 -5.68 9.18 -3.14
CA LEU A 64 -4.26 9.15 -2.73
C LEU A 64 -3.45 10.29 -3.37
N LEU A 65 -3.62 10.52 -4.68
CA LEU A 65 -2.95 11.61 -5.39
C LEU A 65 -3.37 12.99 -4.88
N ARG A 66 -4.66 13.19 -4.62
CA ARG A 66 -5.19 14.42 -4.03
C ARG A 66 -4.59 14.66 -2.63
N LEU A 67 -4.60 13.65 -1.76
CA LEU A 67 -4.04 13.76 -0.41
C LEU A 67 -2.55 14.09 -0.43
N ALA A 68 -1.79 13.46 -1.32
CA ALA A 68 -0.39 13.82 -1.51
C ALA A 68 -0.24 15.28 -1.95
N LYS A 69 -1.01 15.72 -2.96
CA LYS A 69 -1.01 17.11 -3.42
C LYS A 69 -1.32 18.08 -2.28
N ASP A 70 -2.40 17.85 -1.53
CA ASP A 70 -2.85 18.73 -0.45
C ASP A 70 -1.79 18.83 0.67
N TYR A 71 -1.10 17.73 0.97
CA TYR A 71 -0.02 17.70 1.97
C TYR A 71 1.25 18.46 1.53
N GLY A 72 1.55 18.48 0.23
CA GLY A 72 2.79 19.07 -0.29
C GLY A 72 2.63 20.35 -1.12
N GLY A 73 1.41 20.84 -1.32
CA GLY A 73 1.08 21.91 -2.27
C GLY A 73 1.15 21.50 -3.75
N SER A 74 1.80 20.37 -4.07
CA SER A 74 1.86 19.77 -5.41
C SER A 74 1.98 18.25 -5.30
N THR A 75 1.58 17.52 -6.34
CA THR A 75 1.70 16.05 -6.36
C THR A 75 3.15 15.58 -6.23
N LEU A 76 4.11 16.31 -6.81
CA LEU A 76 5.53 15.95 -6.75
C LEU A 76 6.10 16.12 -5.33
N VAL A 77 5.98 17.32 -4.75
CA VAL A 77 6.49 17.62 -3.40
C VAL A 77 5.75 16.79 -2.36
N GLY A 78 4.44 16.67 -2.52
CA GLY A 78 3.56 15.84 -1.69
C GLY A 78 3.95 14.38 -1.71
N GLY A 79 4.08 13.81 -2.92
CA GLY A 79 4.51 12.43 -3.10
C GLY A 79 5.86 12.15 -2.45
N PHE A 80 6.83 13.05 -2.58
CA PHE A 80 8.14 12.92 -1.94
C PHE A 80 8.04 12.94 -0.40
N ARG A 81 7.30 13.89 0.17
CA ARG A 81 7.14 14.00 1.63
C ARG A 81 6.41 12.79 2.22
N VAL A 82 5.31 12.36 1.58
CA VAL A 82 4.55 11.17 1.98
C VAL A 82 5.46 9.94 1.97
N THR A 83 6.15 9.69 0.85
CA THR A 83 7.02 8.53 0.69
C THR A 83 8.12 8.51 1.74
N ARG A 84 8.81 9.64 1.98
CA ARG A 84 9.84 9.73 3.03
C ARG A 84 9.31 9.52 4.44
N GLY A 85 8.07 9.88 4.72
CA GLY A 85 7.48 9.77 6.05
C GLY A 85 6.97 8.37 6.40
N ILE A 86 6.52 7.59 5.41
CA ILE A 86 5.81 6.33 5.66
C ILE A 86 6.60 5.08 5.26
N VAL A 87 7.43 5.18 4.22
CA VAL A 87 8.17 4.03 3.66
C VAL A 87 9.26 3.62 4.62
N LYS A 88 9.33 2.32 4.87
CA LYS A 88 10.33 1.69 5.75
C LYS A 88 11.12 0.70 4.92
N TRP A 89 12.43 0.65 5.13
CA TRP A 89 13.30 -0.33 4.51
C TRP A 89 13.32 -1.59 5.35
#